data_AF-A0A350DFB8-F1
#
_entry.id   AF-A0A350DFB8-F1
#
_cell.length_a   1.000
_cell.length_b   1.000
_cell.length_c   1.000
_cell.angle_alpha   90.00
_cell.angle_beta   90.00
_cell.angle_gamma   90.00
#
_symmetry.space_group_name_H-M   'P 1'
#
loop_
_entity.id
_entity.type
_entity.pdbx_description
1 polymer ?
#
loop_
_entity_poly.entity_id
_entity_poly.type
_entity_poly.pdbx_seq_one_letter_code
_entity_poly.pdbx_strand_id
1 'polypeptide(L)'
;QMAGWFKKEINSLDDMQGLKLRLPGLAGEAMNGIGVSTVNMAGSEIFTSLQTGALDAADWVGPYNDLAFGLHQVADYYYTSVWNEPSAVLEGTINLDA
;
A
#
# COMPACT_ATOMS: atom_id res chain seq x y z
N GLN A 1 0.18 7.27 9.10
CA GLN A 1 0.37 6.17 8.14
C GLN A 1 1.61 6.47 7.30
N MET A 2 1.90 5.77 6.19
CA MET A 2 3.02 6.05 5.28
C MET A 2 2.57 5.76 3.84
N ALA A 3 3.17 6.38 2.83
CA ALA A 3 2.83 6.13 1.42
C ALA A 3 3.21 4.72 0.94
N GLY A 4 4.04 4.01 1.70
CA GLY A 4 4.29 2.59 1.53
C GLY A 4 5.70 2.24 1.10
N TRP A 5 5.90 0.94 0.87
CA TRP A 5 7.16 0.32 0.47
C TRP A 5 7.19 0.07 -1.03
N PHE A 6 8.30 0.45 -1.68
CA PHE A 6 8.50 0.37 -3.12
C PHE A 6 9.81 -0.36 -3.42
N LYS A 7 9.81 -1.17 -4.49
CA LYS A 7 11.01 -1.88 -4.96
C LYS A 7 11.98 -0.99 -5.75
N LYS A 8 11.51 0.17 -6.21
CA LYS A 8 12.28 1.16 -6.98
C LYS A 8 11.90 2.57 -6.55
N GLU A 9 12.78 3.52 -6.79
CA GLU A 9 12.47 4.94 -6.62
C GLU A 9 11.40 5.38 -7.61
N ILE A 10 10.54 6.27 -7.14
CA ILE A 10 9.57 7.02 -7.92
C ILE A 10 10.01 8.48 -7.95
N ASN A 11 10.34 8.99 -9.14
CA ASN A 11 10.85 10.34 -9.35
C ASN A 11 9.96 11.18 -10.27
N SER A 12 9.04 10.53 -10.98
CA SER A 12 8.16 11.15 -11.97
C SER A 12 6.81 10.46 -12.07
N LEU A 13 5.87 11.07 -12.79
CA LEU A 13 4.58 10.43 -13.11
C LEU A 13 4.72 9.24 -14.07
N ASP A 14 5.81 9.19 -14.85
CA ASP A 14 6.08 8.08 -15.76
C ASP A 14 6.41 6.80 -14.98
N ASP A 15 7.09 6.92 -13.83
CA ASP A 15 7.40 5.80 -12.94
C ASP A 15 6.14 5.17 -12.31
N MET A 16 5.02 5.90 -12.30
CA MET A 16 3.73 5.42 -11.80
C MET A 16 2.96 4.59 -12.84
N GLN A 17 3.29 4.69 -14.12
CA GLN A 17 2.53 4.03 -15.18
C GLN A 17 2.68 2.51 -15.12
N GLY A 18 1.57 1.81 -14.91
CA GLY A 18 1.52 0.35 -14.82
C GLY A 18 2.11 -0.22 -13.52
N LEU A 19 2.53 0.62 -12.58
CA LEU A 19 3.05 0.20 -11.28
C LEU A 19 1.99 -0.63 -10.54
N LYS A 20 2.32 -1.85 -10.12
CA LYS A 20 1.40 -2.70 -9.37
C LYS A 20 1.50 -2.40 -7.88
N LEU A 21 0.55 -1.62 -7.38
CA LEU A 21 0.54 -1.12 -6.01
C LEU A 21 -0.62 -1.73 -5.22
N ARG A 22 -0.32 -2.37 -4.08
CA ARG A 22 -1.36 -2.66 -3.10
C ARG A 22 -1.71 -1.38 -2.35
N LEU A 23 -2.87 -0.80 -2.66
CA LEU A 23 -3.41 0.41 -2.01
C LEU A 23 -4.95 0.36 -2.07
N PRO A 24 -5.63 0.04 -0.96
CA PRO A 24 -7.08 -0.05 -0.91
C PRO A 24 -7.77 1.32 -0.80
N GLY A 25 -9.09 1.34 -0.99
CA GLY A 25 -9.92 2.51 -0.75
C GLY A 25 -9.77 3.64 -1.77
N LEU A 26 -10.18 4.84 -1.37
CA LEU A 26 -10.24 6.03 -2.24
C LEU A 26 -8.85 6.44 -2.77
N ALA A 27 -7.80 6.24 -1.98
CA ALA A 27 -6.44 6.50 -2.42
C ALA A 27 -6.03 5.60 -3.59
N GLY A 28 -6.48 4.33 -3.59
CA GLY A 28 -6.28 3.41 -4.70
C GLY A 28 -6.98 3.87 -5.98
N GLU A 29 -8.22 4.35 -5.87
CA GLU A 29 -8.97 4.92 -7.00
C GLU A 29 -8.29 6.15 -7.59
N ALA A 30 -7.76 7.04 -6.73
CA ALA A 30 -6.99 8.19 -7.19
C ALA A 30 -5.72 7.78 -7.93
N MET A 31 -4.99 6.78 -7.43
CA MET A 31 -3.77 6.28 -8.08
C MET A 31 -4.05 5.58 -9.42
N ASN A 32 -5.16 4.85 -9.53
CA ASN A 32 -5.62 4.33 -10.82
C ASN A 32 -5.81 5.45 -11.85
N GLY A 33 -6.33 6.61 -11.42
CA GLY A 33 -6.52 7.78 -12.27
C GLY A 33 -5.23 8.37 -12.86
N ILE A 34 -4.07 8.08 -12.25
CA ILE A 34 -2.75 8.50 -12.76
C ILE A 34 -1.95 7.35 -13.37
N GLY A 35 -2.58 6.20 -13.65
CA GLY A 35 -1.98 5.09 -14.40
C GLY A 35 -1.36 3.97 -13.55
N VAL A 36 -1.44 4.03 -12.23
CA VAL A 36 -1.06 2.92 -11.35
C VAL A 36 -2.07 1.77 -11.49
N SER A 37 -1.62 0.53 -11.44
CA SER A 37 -2.49 -0.65 -11.35
C SER A 37 -2.66 -1.04 -9.88
N THR A 38 -3.70 -0.51 -9.22
CA THR A 38 -3.92 -0.82 -7.81
C THR A 38 -4.58 -2.17 -7.59
N VAL A 39 -4.17 -2.85 -6.53
CA VAL A 39 -4.66 -4.19 -6.17
C VAL A 39 -5.17 -4.16 -4.73
N ASN A 40 -6.35 -4.75 -4.49
CA ASN A 40 -6.85 -4.99 -3.16
C ASN A 40 -6.61 -6.47 -2.78
N MET A 41 -5.95 -6.70 -1.65
CA MET A 41 -5.62 -8.03 -1.15
C MET A 41 -5.44 -8.04 0.37
N ALA A 42 -5.47 -9.24 0.96
CA ALA A 42 -5.29 -9.41 2.39
C ALA A 42 -3.85 -9.05 2.81
N GLY A 43 -3.71 -8.48 4.00
CA GLY A 43 -2.40 -8.05 4.51
C GLY A 43 -1.37 -9.18 4.54
N SER A 44 -1.79 -10.40 4.89
CA SER A 44 -0.93 -11.59 4.96
C SER A 44 -0.27 -11.97 3.63
N GLU A 45 -0.81 -11.50 2.51
CA GLU A 45 -0.32 -11.82 1.16
C GLU A 45 0.69 -10.79 0.64
N ILE A 46 0.82 -9.64 1.32
CA ILE A 46 1.63 -8.50 0.85
C ILE A 46 3.12 -8.89 0.72
N PHE A 47 3.69 -9.50 1.76
CA PHE A 47 5.12 -9.85 1.77
C PHE A 47 5.47 -10.79 0.61
N THR A 48 4.73 -11.90 0.46
CA THR A 48 4.96 -12.88 -0.60
C THR A 48 4.73 -12.26 -1.99
N SER A 49 3.77 -11.36 -2.13
CA SER A 49 3.49 -10.69 -3.39
C SER A 49 4.61 -9.72 -3.80
N LEU A 50 5.21 -8.99 -2.86
CA LEU A 50 6.40 -8.17 -3.11
C LEU A 50 7.62 -9.04 -3.43
N GLN A 51 7.83 -10.10 -2.65
CA GLN A 51 8.95 -11.04 -2.81
C GLN A 51 8.95 -11.70 -4.19
N THR A 52 7.78 -12.13 -4.68
CA THR A 52 7.63 -12.81 -5.98
C THR A 52 7.58 -11.83 -7.16
N GLY A 53 7.42 -10.52 -6.91
CA GLY A 53 7.24 -9.51 -7.95
C GLY A 53 5.83 -9.49 -8.56
N ALA A 54 4.85 -10.09 -7.88
CA ALA A 54 3.44 -9.88 -8.22
C ALA A 54 3.01 -8.43 -7.95
N LEU A 55 3.60 -7.81 -6.91
CA LEU A 55 3.51 -6.39 -6.62
C LEU A 55 4.87 -5.70 -6.79
N ASP A 56 4.82 -4.44 -7.22
CA ASP A 56 5.97 -3.53 -7.28
C ASP A 56 6.07 -2.66 -6.03
N ALA A 57 4.93 -2.40 -5.38
CA ALA A 57 4.83 -1.59 -4.17
C ALA A 57 3.62 -2.00 -3.30
N ALA A 58 3.66 -1.65 -2.02
CA ALA A 58 2.54 -1.87 -1.11
C ALA A 58 2.48 -0.83 0.01
N ASP A 59 1.26 -0.39 0.29
CA ASP A 59 0.89 0.33 1.50
C ASP A 59 0.34 -0.65 2.56
N TRP A 60 0.62 -0.35 3.83
CA TRP A 60 0.06 -1.04 4.99
C TRP A 60 -0.36 -0.06 6.10
N VAL A 61 0.52 0.29 7.06
CA VAL A 61 0.14 1.19 8.16
C VAL A 61 1.28 2.13 8.58
N GLY A 62 2.49 1.65 8.78
CA GLY A 62 3.55 2.46 9.37
C GLY A 62 4.65 1.63 10.06
N PRO A 63 5.74 2.26 10.52
CA PRO A 63 6.99 1.57 10.86
C PRO A 63 6.85 0.35 11.76
N TYR A 64 6.03 0.45 12.82
CA TYR A 64 5.82 -0.64 13.77
C TYR A 64 5.13 -1.86 13.15
N ASN A 65 4.01 -1.64 12.45
CA ASN A 65 3.23 -2.74 11.84
C ASN A 65 3.95 -3.31 10.62
N ASP A 66 4.56 -2.44 9.82
CA ASP A 66 5.27 -2.82 8.60
C ASP A 66 6.53 -3.66 8.93
N LEU A 67 7.19 -3.38 10.06
CA LEU A 67 8.28 -4.20 10.58
C LEU A 67 7.81 -5.62 10.91
N ALA A 68 6.64 -5.77 11.55
CA ALA A 68 6.07 -7.07 11.87
C ALA A 68 5.75 -7.89 10.60
N PHE A 69 5.48 -7.22 9.48
CA PHE A 69 5.22 -7.84 8.18
C PHE A 69 6.51 -8.07 7.37
N GLY A 70 7.67 -7.60 7.85
CA GLY A 70 8.96 -7.81 7.20
C GLY A 70 9.14 -7.05 5.88
N LEU A 71 8.32 -6.03 5.59
CA LEU A 71 8.28 -5.40 4.25
C LEU A 71 9.64 -4.81 3.80
N HIS A 72 10.42 -4.31 4.77
CA HIS A 72 11.80 -3.84 4.57
C HIS A 72 12.79 -4.88 4.02
N GLN A 73 12.43 -6.17 4.02
CA GLN A 73 13.27 -7.25 3.48
C GLN A 73 13.04 -7.50 1.99
N VAL A 74 11.95 -6.95 1.42
CA VAL A 74 11.48 -7.24 0.05
C VAL A 74 11.23 -5.98 -0.77
N ALA A 75 11.45 -4.80 -0.18
CA ALA A 75 11.35 -3.49 -0.81
C ALA A 75 12.32 -2.53 -0.11
N ASP A 76 13.04 -1.73 -0.91
CA ASP A 76 14.17 -0.92 -0.42
C ASP A 76 13.78 0.52 -0.07
N TYR A 77 12.66 1.02 -0.63
CA TYR A 77 12.29 2.43 -0.54
C TYR A 77 11.01 2.61 0.26
N TYR A 78 11.08 3.40 1.33
CA TYR A 78 9.93 3.68 2.19
C TYR A 78 9.52 5.15 2.11
N TYR A 79 8.40 5.44 1.45
CA TYR A 79 7.90 6.80 1.27
C TYR A 79 7.03 7.22 2.45
N THR A 80 7.34 8.38 3.04
CA THR A 80 6.77 8.79 4.34
C THR A 80 5.63 9.82 4.26
N SER A 81 5.21 10.21 3.05
CA SER A 81 4.13 11.17 2.87
C SER A 81 2.78 10.52 3.21
N VAL A 82 2.02 11.09 4.15
CA VAL A 82 0.75 10.52 4.63
C VAL A 82 -0.46 11.11 3.88
N TRP A 83 -0.35 11.22 2.55
CA TRP A 83 -1.40 11.82 1.73
C TRP A 83 -2.59 10.87 1.50
N ASN A 84 -2.31 9.57 1.46
CA ASN A 84 -3.27 8.50 1.16
C ASN A 84 -4.17 8.18 2.35
N GLU A 85 -3.64 8.11 3.57
CA GLU A 85 -4.43 7.91 4.80
C GLU A 85 -3.91 8.80 5.96
N PRO A 86 -4.23 10.11 5.96
CA PRO A 86 -3.72 11.05 6.97
C PRO A 86 -4.14 10.72 8.40
N SER A 87 -5.28 10.04 8.55
CA SER A 87 -5.77 9.46 9.80
C SER A 87 -6.47 8.14 9.50
N ALA A 88 -6.14 7.09 10.25
CA ALA A 88 -6.80 5.79 10.14
C ALA A 88 -7.85 5.67 11.25
N VAL A 89 -9.12 5.82 10.88
CA VAL A 89 -10.26 5.59 11.78
C VAL A 89 -10.74 4.16 11.57
N LEU A 90 -10.77 3.37 12.65
CA LEU A 90 -11.31 2.02 12.63
C LEU A 90 -12.80 2.05 12.96
N GLU A 91 -13.57 1.20 12.30
CA GLU A 91 -15.01 1.05 12.52
C GLU A 91 -15.30 -0.24 13.30
N GLY A 92 -16.15 -0.13 14.31
CA GLY A 92 -16.83 -1.28 14.93
C GLY A 92 -18.29 -1.27 14.54
N THR A 93 -18.75 -2.32 13.86
CA THR A 93 -20.15 -2.46 13.44
C THR A 93 -20.92 -3.37 14.41
N ILE A 94 -22.19 -3.04 14.64
CA ILE A 94 -23.09 -3.81 15.52
C ILE A 94 -24.36 -4.13 14.72
N ASN A 95 -24.84 -5.37 14.82
CA ASN A 95 -26.11 -5.77 14.20
C ASN A 95 -27.28 -5.08 14.93
N LEU A 96 -28.16 -4.42 14.18
CA LEU A 96 -29.32 -3.71 14.73
C LEU A 96 -30.49 -4.64 15.12
N ASP A 97 -30.50 -5.87 14.60
CA ASP A 97 -31.56 -6.87 14.77
C ASP A 97 -31.26 -7.92 15.86
N ALA A 98 -30.19 -7.75 16.64
CA ALA A 98 -29.76 -8.69 17.68
C ALA A 98 -30.61 -8.66 18.95
#